data_AF-C8XI69-F1
#
_entry.id   AF-C8XI69-F1
#
_cell.length_a   1.000
_cell.length_b   1.000
_cell.length_c   1.000
_cell.angle_alpha   90.00
_cell.angle_beta   90.00
_cell.angle_gamma   90.00
#
_symmetry.space_group_name_H-M   'P 1'
#
loop_
_entity.id
_entity.type
_entity.pdbx_description
1 polymer ?
#
loop_
_entity_poly.entity_id
_entity_poly.type
_entity_poly.pdbx_seq_one_letter_code
_entity_poly.pdbx_strand_id
1 'polypeptide(L)'
;MHQHQHPSILTSLRRLIPNREIDEHELRVVAEAQANRLIEAVRGIDPGMEGITARHIGALPRIRIAYDRLPVSGLSHWNGQAWVIALNDSDSEARQRFTLLHEFKYIIDHGATGQLYHDIRIGGKTMTADQQAEHLADYFAACTLIPRRDLKRAWGNGLQRTDQLADHFGVSQAAMEIRLDETGLSRAFDPEPQPPRARCARLVRTSFGQPQRFRPAMHAYVKRSYV
;
A
#
# COMPACT_ATOMS: atom_id res chain seq x y z
N MET A 1 -6.17 37.46 2.70
CA MET A 1 -6.50 36.33 1.81
C MET A 1 -5.80 35.09 2.33
N HIS A 2 -6.48 34.25 3.12
CA HIS A 2 -5.91 32.98 3.56
C HIS A 2 -5.99 31.96 2.42
N GLN A 3 -4.96 31.91 1.58
CA GLN A 3 -4.77 30.77 0.69
C GLN A 3 -4.68 29.52 1.57
N HIS A 4 -5.71 28.68 1.51
CA HIS A 4 -5.65 27.33 2.07
C HIS A 4 -4.58 26.57 1.28
N GLN A 5 -3.34 26.59 1.75
CA GLN A 5 -2.27 25.80 1.17
C GLN A 5 -2.65 24.34 1.35
N HIS A 6 -2.97 23.67 0.25
CA HIS A 6 -3.13 22.23 0.26
C HIS A 6 -1.82 21.61 0.79
N PRO A 7 -1.91 20.64 1.73
CA PRO A 7 -0.71 19.99 2.25
C PRO A 7 0.06 19.33 1.11
N SER A 8 1.39 19.35 1.18
CA SER A 8 2.21 18.62 0.20
C SER A 8 1.81 17.14 0.13
N ILE A 9 2.06 16.48 -1.01
CA ILE A 9 1.75 15.05 -1.18
C ILE A 9 2.35 14.23 -0.03
N LEU A 10 3.64 14.41 0.29
CA LEU A 10 4.30 13.72 1.40
C LEU A 10 3.61 13.97 2.75
N THR A 11 3.21 15.22 3.04
CA THR A 11 2.43 15.54 4.25
C THR A 11 1.10 14.80 4.27
N SER A 12 0.42 14.69 3.12
CA SER A 12 -0.86 13.99 3.01
C SER A 12 -0.74 12.48 3.24
N LEU A 13 0.39 11.88 2.83
CA LEU A 13 0.69 10.46 3.05
C LEU A 13 1.01 10.17 4.52
N ARG A 14 1.81 11.04 5.16
CA ARG A 14 2.14 10.93 6.59
C ARG A 14 0.92 11.08 7.50
N ARG A 15 -0.07 11.88 7.10
CA ARG A 15 -1.35 12.01 7.83
C ARG A 15 -2.18 10.72 7.88
N LEU A 16 -1.87 9.72 7.05
CA LEU A 16 -2.54 8.41 7.11
C LEU A 16 -1.93 7.49 8.17
N ILE A 17 -0.77 7.85 8.73
CA ILE A 17 -0.14 7.11 9.84
C ILE A 17 -0.95 7.39 11.12
N PRO A 18 -1.56 6.38 11.75
CA PRO A 18 -2.31 6.57 12.99
C PRO A 18 -1.38 7.02 14.13
N ASN A 19 -1.90 7.77 15.10
CA ASN A 19 -1.17 8.13 16.32
C ASN A 19 -1.47 7.11 17.45
N ARG A 20 -1.20 5.84 17.18
CA ARG A 20 -1.35 4.70 18.10
C ARG A 20 -0.58 3.49 17.58
N GLU A 21 -0.37 2.50 18.44
CA GLU A 21 0.09 1.18 18.00
C GLU A 21 -0.91 0.56 17.01
N ILE A 22 -0.36 -0.13 16.01
CA ILE A 22 -1.09 -0.80 14.94
C ILE A 22 -0.51 -2.19 14.72
N ASP A 23 -1.37 -3.13 14.33
CA ASP A 23 -0.95 -4.49 13.98
C ASP A 23 -0.49 -4.61 12.51
N GLU A 24 0.08 -5.76 12.13
CA GLU A 24 0.58 -6.03 10.78
C GLU A 24 -0.50 -5.85 9.70
N HIS A 25 -1.74 -6.24 9.97
CA HIS A 25 -2.81 -6.11 9.01
C HIS A 25 -3.17 -4.64 8.80
N GLU A 26 -3.27 -3.88 9.88
CA GLU A 26 -3.48 -2.44 9.84
C GLU A 26 -2.34 -1.70 9.11
N LEU A 27 -1.08 -2.11 9.31
CA LEU A 27 0.08 -1.57 8.59
C LEU A 27 -0.11 -1.70 7.07
N ARG A 28 -0.49 -2.89 6.59
CA ARG A 28 -0.75 -3.11 5.15
C ARG A 28 -1.92 -2.25 4.65
N VAL A 29 -3.00 -2.14 5.42
CA VAL A 29 -4.13 -1.27 5.07
C VAL A 29 -3.69 0.19 4.94
N VAL A 30 -2.86 0.69 5.87
CA VAL A 30 -2.31 2.05 5.82
C VAL A 30 -1.39 2.22 4.60
N ALA A 31 -0.52 1.26 4.32
CA ALA A 31 0.38 1.30 3.15
C ALA A 31 -0.40 1.31 1.83
N GLU A 32 -1.43 0.47 1.67
CA GLU A 32 -2.29 0.49 0.47
C GLU A 32 -3.08 1.81 0.37
N ALA A 33 -3.53 2.39 1.50
CA ALA A 33 -4.16 3.70 1.51
C ALA A 33 -3.19 4.84 1.11
N GLN A 34 -1.93 4.76 1.56
CA GLN A 34 -0.87 5.69 1.15
C GLN A 34 -0.58 5.57 -0.35
N ALA A 35 -0.45 4.35 -0.87
CA ALA A 35 -0.26 4.11 -2.30
C ALA A 35 -1.39 4.72 -3.13
N ASN A 36 -2.65 4.45 -2.77
CA ASN A 36 -3.82 5.02 -3.42
C ASN A 36 -3.84 6.55 -3.35
N ARG A 37 -3.50 7.14 -2.20
CA ARG A 37 -3.44 8.60 -2.06
C ARG A 37 -2.38 9.22 -2.94
N LEU A 38 -1.22 8.58 -3.07
CA LEU A 38 -0.15 9.02 -3.97
C LEU A 38 -0.63 8.96 -5.43
N ILE A 39 -1.22 7.84 -5.85
CA ILE A 39 -1.75 7.66 -7.21
C ILE A 39 -2.78 8.73 -7.54
N GLU A 40 -3.77 8.96 -6.67
CA GLU A 40 -4.81 9.96 -6.91
C GLU A 40 -4.25 11.38 -6.94
N ALA A 41 -3.27 11.70 -6.10
CA ALA A 41 -2.61 13.01 -6.11
C ALA A 41 -1.81 13.23 -7.41
N VAL A 42 -1.06 12.22 -7.88
CA VAL A 42 -0.32 12.30 -9.14
C VAL A 42 -1.29 12.37 -10.32
N ARG A 43 -2.37 11.57 -10.32
CA ARG A 43 -3.38 11.58 -11.39
C ARG A 43 -4.12 12.93 -11.50
N GLY A 44 -4.26 13.65 -10.39
CA GLY A 44 -4.77 15.02 -10.38
C GLY A 44 -3.82 16.04 -11.02
N ILE A 45 -2.52 15.77 -11.07
CA ILE A 45 -1.48 16.62 -11.68
C ILE A 45 -1.22 16.20 -13.13
N ASP A 46 -1.21 14.88 -13.39
CA ASP A 46 -0.99 14.25 -14.69
C ASP A 46 -2.12 13.26 -14.99
N PRO A 47 -3.26 13.72 -15.54
CA PRO A 47 -4.41 12.87 -15.84
C PRO A 47 -4.13 11.77 -16.88
N GLY A 48 -3.08 11.93 -17.68
CA GLY A 48 -2.67 10.99 -18.72
C GLY A 48 -1.67 9.93 -18.23
N MET A 49 -1.34 9.91 -16.93
CA MET A 49 -0.38 8.93 -16.41
C MET A 49 -0.86 7.48 -16.63
N GLU A 50 0.02 6.63 -17.15
CA GLU A 50 -0.19 5.19 -17.25
C GLU A 50 0.36 4.43 -16.03
N GLY A 51 1.17 5.12 -15.21
CA GLY A 51 1.73 4.58 -13.98
C GLY A 51 2.63 5.62 -13.28
N ILE A 52 3.02 5.33 -12.05
CA ILE A 52 3.99 6.18 -11.35
C ILE A 52 5.40 5.94 -11.89
N THR A 53 6.13 7.03 -12.11
CA THR A 53 7.48 7.06 -12.69
C THR A 53 8.38 7.94 -11.84
N ALA A 54 9.69 7.88 -12.09
CA ALA A 54 10.68 8.73 -11.42
C ALA A 54 10.37 10.22 -11.55
N ARG A 55 9.86 10.67 -12.71
CA ARG A 55 9.42 12.06 -12.92
C ARG A 55 8.39 12.50 -11.88
N HIS A 56 7.39 11.66 -11.58
CA HIS A 56 6.33 12.02 -10.64
C HIS A 56 6.85 12.18 -9.21
N ILE A 57 7.74 11.28 -8.77
CA ILE A 57 8.32 11.31 -7.44
C ILE A 57 9.37 12.42 -7.31
N GLY A 58 10.23 12.60 -8.32
CA GLY A 58 11.26 13.64 -8.36
C GLY A 58 10.71 15.07 -8.48
N ALA A 59 9.47 15.22 -8.95
CA ALA A 59 8.79 16.51 -8.97
C ALA A 59 8.25 16.93 -7.59
N LEU A 60 8.24 16.04 -6.60
CA LEU A 60 7.76 16.36 -5.27
C LEU A 60 8.72 17.32 -4.54
N PRO A 61 8.20 18.27 -3.74
CA PRO A 61 9.05 19.20 -3.00
C PRO A 61 10.06 18.48 -2.11
N ARG A 62 11.33 18.89 -2.21
CA ARG A 62 12.45 18.36 -1.41
C ARG A 62 12.70 16.86 -1.61
N ILE A 63 12.35 16.32 -2.76
CA ILE A 63 12.77 14.99 -3.21
C ILE A 63 13.76 15.15 -4.36
N ARG A 64 14.85 14.38 -4.34
CA ARG A 64 15.83 14.28 -5.41
C ARG A 64 16.08 12.81 -5.72
N ILE A 65 16.14 12.48 -7.00
CA ILE A 65 16.48 11.14 -7.48
C ILE A 65 17.88 11.21 -8.08
N ALA A 66 18.74 10.30 -7.66
CA ALA A 66 20.09 10.11 -8.20
C ALA A 66 20.23 8.69 -8.74
N TYR A 67 21.07 8.52 -9.76
CA TYR A 67 21.38 7.23 -10.36
C TYR A 67 22.89 7.06 -10.29
N ASP A 68 23.33 6.02 -9.60
CA ASP A 68 24.74 5.74 -9.35
C ASP A 68 25.00 4.23 -9.42
N ARG A 69 26.26 3.84 -9.60
CA ARG A 69 26.65 2.44 -9.46
C ARG A 69 26.75 2.09 -7.97
N LEU A 70 25.76 1.36 -7.47
CA LEU A 70 25.63 1.03 -6.05
C LEU A 70 25.89 -0.47 -5.79
N PRO A 71 26.34 -0.85 -4.58
CA PRO A 71 26.42 -2.26 -4.17
C PRO A 71 25.05 -2.84 -3.79
N VAL A 72 24.01 -2.00 -3.72
CA VAL A 72 22.61 -2.33 -3.41
C VAL A 72 21.69 -1.82 -4.52
N SER A 73 20.42 -2.21 -4.53
CA SER A 73 19.46 -1.72 -5.55
C SER A 73 19.17 -0.22 -5.38
N GLY A 74 19.18 0.27 -4.15
CA GLY A 74 18.97 1.69 -3.84
C GLY A 74 19.12 1.98 -2.35
N LEU A 75 19.07 3.27 -2.02
CA LEU A 75 19.02 3.78 -0.65
C LEU A 75 18.39 5.17 -0.62
N SER A 76 17.91 5.59 0.55
CA SER A 76 17.43 6.95 0.79
C SER A 76 18.07 7.59 2.02
N HIS A 77 18.33 8.90 1.93
CA HIS A 77 18.86 9.66 3.06
C HIS A 77 18.46 11.15 2.97
N TRP A 78 18.50 11.84 4.10
CA TRP A 78 18.35 13.29 4.18
C TRP A 78 19.72 13.97 4.09
N ASN A 79 19.90 14.89 3.14
CA ASN A 79 21.18 15.59 2.95
C ASN A 79 21.27 16.97 3.63
N GLY A 80 20.31 17.30 4.51
CA GLY A 80 20.19 18.63 5.13
C GLY A 80 19.17 19.54 4.45
N GLN A 81 18.87 19.33 3.16
CA GLN A 81 17.96 20.18 2.38
C GLN A 81 16.82 19.39 1.70
N ALA A 82 17.12 18.19 1.22
CA ALA A 82 16.20 17.32 0.51
C ALA A 82 16.46 15.85 0.86
N TRP A 83 15.42 15.04 0.69
CA TRP A 83 15.54 13.60 0.65
C TRP A 83 16.14 13.21 -0.70
N VAL A 84 17.22 12.46 -0.65
CA VAL A 84 17.87 11.88 -1.82
C VAL A 84 17.52 10.41 -1.86
N ILE A 85 16.96 9.95 -2.97
CA ILE A 85 16.78 8.54 -3.30
C ILE A 85 17.82 8.20 -4.37
N ALA A 86 18.82 7.41 -4.01
CA ALA A 86 19.83 6.92 -4.93
C ALA A 86 19.43 5.53 -5.43
N LEU A 87 19.42 5.35 -6.74
CA LEU A 87 19.05 4.10 -7.41
C LEU A 87 20.26 3.54 -8.15
N ASN A 88 20.34 2.22 -8.21
CA ASN A 88 21.39 1.55 -8.96
C ASN A 88 21.20 1.75 -10.46
N ASP A 89 22.17 2.37 -11.12
CA ASP A 89 22.13 2.65 -12.56
C ASP A 89 22.17 1.38 -13.44
N SER A 90 22.63 0.26 -12.88
CA SER A 90 22.71 -1.03 -13.57
C SER A 90 21.41 -1.83 -13.51
N ASP A 91 20.45 -1.43 -12.68
CA ASP A 91 19.14 -2.07 -12.60
C ASP A 91 18.24 -1.66 -13.79
N SER A 92 17.36 -2.58 -14.22
CA SER A 92 16.37 -2.28 -15.24
C SER A 92 15.39 -1.18 -14.76
N GLU A 93 14.78 -0.46 -15.71
CA GLU A 93 13.84 0.62 -15.36
C GLU A 93 12.68 0.15 -14.46
N ALA A 94 12.14 -1.05 -14.71
CA ALA A 94 11.10 -1.65 -13.88
C ALA A 94 11.58 -1.86 -12.43
N ARG A 95 12.82 -2.34 -12.26
CA ARG A 95 13.42 -2.54 -10.93
C ARG A 95 13.73 -1.21 -10.26
N GLN A 96 14.29 -0.23 -10.99
CA GLN A 96 14.52 1.12 -10.47
C GLN A 96 13.21 1.78 -10.02
N ARG A 97 12.10 1.62 -10.75
CA ARG A 97 10.77 2.13 -10.35
C ARG A 97 10.26 1.46 -9.06
N PHE A 98 10.45 0.15 -8.93
CA PHE A 98 10.10 -0.57 -7.71
C PHE A 98 10.93 -0.07 -6.53
N THR A 99 12.26 -0.04 -6.67
CA THR A 99 13.18 0.44 -5.63
C THR A 99 12.92 1.90 -5.26
N LEU A 100 12.63 2.77 -6.23
CA LEU A 100 12.24 4.16 -5.97
C LEU A 100 11.06 4.26 -5.00
N LEU A 101 10.03 3.44 -5.22
CA LEU A 101 8.82 3.46 -4.40
C LEU A 101 9.04 2.80 -3.05
N HIS A 102 9.85 1.75 -3.01
CA HIS A 102 10.33 1.12 -1.78
C HIS A 102 11.05 2.15 -0.90
N GLU A 103 12.05 2.85 -1.44
CA GLU A 103 12.78 3.91 -0.73
C GLU A 103 11.87 5.09 -0.35
N PHE A 104 10.91 5.42 -1.20
CA PHE A 104 9.94 6.47 -0.88
C PHE A 104 9.06 6.09 0.32
N LYS A 105 8.76 4.80 0.54
CA LYS A 105 8.04 4.33 1.73
C LYS A 105 8.86 4.58 3.00
N TYR A 106 10.17 4.34 2.99
CA TYR A 106 11.03 4.72 4.11
C TYR A 106 10.97 6.21 4.42
N ILE A 107 10.95 7.06 3.38
CA ILE A 107 10.79 8.50 3.55
C ILE A 107 9.43 8.86 4.15
N ILE A 108 8.34 8.21 3.70
CA ILE A 108 7.00 8.43 4.25
C ILE A 108 7.00 8.12 5.74
N ASP A 109 7.55 6.97 6.14
CA ASP A 109 7.51 6.46 7.52
C ASP A 109 8.54 7.08 8.45
N HIS A 110 9.51 7.80 7.89
CA HIS A 110 10.53 8.48 8.66
C HIS A 110 9.92 9.36 9.76
N GLY A 111 10.37 9.16 11.00
CA GLY A 111 9.88 9.81 12.21
C GLY A 111 8.76 9.05 12.93
N ALA A 112 8.19 8.00 12.32
CA ALA A 112 7.19 7.12 12.92
C ALA A 112 7.66 5.66 13.03
N THR A 113 8.85 5.31 12.53
CA THR A 113 9.40 3.93 12.49
C THR A 113 9.26 3.18 13.81
N GLY A 114 9.64 3.80 14.95
CA GLY A 114 9.57 3.14 16.27
C GLY A 114 8.14 2.89 16.79
N GLN A 115 7.15 3.58 16.24
CA GLN A 115 5.74 3.32 16.53
C GLN A 115 5.15 2.28 15.57
N LEU A 116 5.61 2.28 14.31
CA LEU A 116 5.11 1.41 13.25
C LEU A 116 5.65 -0.01 13.38
N TYR A 117 6.92 -0.17 13.75
CA TYR A 117 7.63 -1.44 13.68
C TYR A 117 8.21 -1.82 15.04
N HIS A 118 7.97 -3.06 15.44
CA HIS A 118 8.47 -3.62 16.69
C HIS A 118 8.65 -5.13 16.52
N ASP A 119 9.63 -5.72 17.20
CA ASP A 119 9.86 -7.16 17.09
C ASP A 119 8.63 -7.96 17.52
N ILE A 120 8.10 -8.79 16.62
CA ILE A 120 6.95 -9.67 16.88
C ILE A 120 7.37 -11.13 16.78
N ARG A 121 6.79 -11.96 17.65
CA ARG A 121 7.06 -13.40 17.68
C ARG A 121 5.86 -14.17 17.11
N ILE A 122 6.06 -14.84 15.99
CA ILE A 122 5.02 -15.61 15.27
C ILE A 122 5.51 -17.05 15.11
N GLY A 123 4.76 -18.02 15.64
CA GLY A 123 5.04 -19.44 15.42
C GLY A 123 6.46 -19.89 15.83
N GLY A 124 7.03 -19.26 16.86
CA GLY A 124 8.38 -19.56 17.34
C GLY A 124 9.52 -18.83 16.61
N LYS A 125 9.23 -18.11 15.52
CA LYS A 125 10.17 -17.22 14.82
C LYS A 125 9.95 -15.77 15.25
N THR A 126 11.02 -14.98 15.25
CA THR A 126 10.95 -13.53 15.46
C THR A 126 10.99 -12.85 14.10
N MET A 127 10.00 -12.00 13.84
CA MET A 127 10.01 -11.05 12.73
C MET A 127 10.47 -9.71 13.30
N THR A 128 11.62 -9.22 12.85
CA THR A 128 12.21 -7.99 13.38
C THR A 128 11.48 -6.75 12.87
N ALA A 129 11.67 -5.62 13.56
CA ALA A 129 11.18 -4.32 13.10
C ALA A 129 11.68 -3.98 11.68
N ASP A 130 12.97 -4.23 11.40
CA ASP A 130 13.57 -3.99 10.07
C ASP A 130 12.92 -4.86 9.00
N GLN A 131 12.70 -6.15 9.27
CA GLN A 131 12.02 -7.05 8.32
C GLN A 131 10.58 -6.61 8.03
N GLN A 132 9.87 -6.06 9.03
CA GLN A 132 8.55 -5.50 8.80
C GLN A 132 8.60 -4.26 7.92
N ALA A 133 9.59 -3.39 8.13
CA ALA A 133 9.76 -2.19 7.32
C ALA A 133 10.07 -2.53 5.85
N GLU A 134 10.98 -3.48 5.62
CA GLU A 134 11.30 -4.02 4.29
C GLU A 134 10.05 -4.60 3.59
N HIS A 135 9.33 -5.49 4.27
CA HIS A 135 8.09 -6.07 3.71
C HIS A 135 7.02 -5.02 3.43
N LEU A 136 6.90 -3.99 4.28
CA LEU A 136 5.90 -2.94 4.06
C LEU A 136 6.32 -1.98 2.94
N ALA A 137 7.61 -1.74 2.76
CA ALA A 137 8.17 -0.99 1.63
C ALA A 137 7.91 -1.70 0.30
N ASP A 138 8.17 -3.02 0.24
CA ASP A 138 7.82 -3.85 -0.91
C ASP A 138 6.31 -3.84 -1.20
N TYR A 139 5.50 -4.00 -0.16
CA TYR A 139 4.05 -3.99 -0.27
C TYR A 139 3.52 -2.64 -0.79
N PHE A 140 4.05 -1.53 -0.28
CA PHE A 140 3.71 -0.19 -0.76
C PHE A 140 4.11 0.01 -2.23
N ALA A 141 5.30 -0.41 -2.63
CA ALA A 141 5.77 -0.33 -4.00
C ALA A 141 4.86 -1.14 -4.95
N ALA A 142 4.54 -2.37 -4.59
CA ALA A 142 3.62 -3.23 -5.34
C ALA A 142 2.21 -2.63 -5.45
N CYS A 143 1.66 -2.10 -4.35
CA CYS A 143 0.36 -1.42 -4.35
C CYS A 143 0.35 -0.17 -5.23
N THR A 144 1.49 0.53 -5.33
CA THR A 144 1.62 1.76 -6.11
C THR A 144 1.78 1.49 -7.60
N LEU A 145 2.57 0.46 -7.96
CA LEU A 145 2.78 0.06 -9.36
C LEU A 145 1.61 -0.72 -9.94
N ILE A 146 0.94 -1.52 -9.11
CA ILE A 146 -0.18 -2.39 -9.50
C ILE A 146 -1.38 -2.10 -8.58
N PRO A 147 -2.08 -0.97 -8.80
CA PRO A 147 -3.18 -0.56 -7.94
C PRO A 147 -4.31 -1.57 -8.00
N ARG A 148 -4.86 -1.97 -6.84
CA ARG A 148 -5.90 -3.02 -6.76
C ARG A 148 -7.10 -2.73 -7.67
N ARG A 149 -7.54 -1.47 -7.72
CA ARG A 149 -8.66 -1.04 -8.56
C ARG A 149 -8.37 -1.24 -10.05
N ASP A 150 -7.17 -0.86 -10.46
CA ASP A 150 -6.77 -0.85 -11.86
C ASP A 150 -6.47 -2.28 -12.32
N LEU A 151 -5.84 -3.11 -11.47
CA LEU A 151 -5.65 -4.55 -11.70
C LEU A 151 -6.99 -5.29 -11.84
N LYS A 152 -7.93 -5.09 -10.90
CA LYS A 152 -9.26 -5.71 -10.99
C LYS A 152 -10.04 -5.27 -12.22
N ARG A 153 -9.85 -4.03 -12.67
CA ARG A 153 -10.45 -3.53 -13.92
C ARG A 153 -9.87 -4.24 -15.14
N ALA A 154 -8.55 -4.32 -15.25
CA ALA A 154 -7.89 -5.04 -16.33
C ALA A 154 -8.33 -6.51 -16.38
N TRP A 155 -8.35 -7.17 -15.22
CA TRP A 155 -8.83 -8.54 -15.05
C TRP A 155 -10.28 -8.74 -15.50
N GLY A 156 -11.18 -7.86 -15.04
CA GLY A 156 -12.60 -7.88 -15.40
C GLY A 156 -12.86 -7.58 -16.89
N ASN A 157 -11.94 -6.90 -17.56
CA ASN A 157 -11.97 -6.62 -18.99
C ASN A 157 -11.31 -7.74 -19.83
N GLY A 158 -10.93 -8.86 -19.23
CA GLY A 158 -10.43 -10.05 -19.91
C GLY A 158 -8.90 -10.20 -19.96
N LEU A 159 -8.13 -9.23 -19.43
CA LEU A 159 -6.67 -9.36 -19.32
C LEU A 159 -6.33 -10.20 -18.07
N GLN A 160 -6.21 -11.51 -18.25
CA GLN A 160 -6.06 -12.45 -17.12
C GLN A 160 -4.76 -13.25 -17.14
N ARG A 161 -4.00 -13.19 -18.24
CA ARG A 161 -2.69 -13.83 -18.30
C ARG A 161 -1.66 -13.01 -17.54
N THR A 162 -0.91 -13.66 -16.65
CA THR A 162 0.11 -13.03 -15.81
C THR A 162 1.15 -12.25 -16.60
N ASP A 163 1.64 -12.80 -17.72
CA ASP A 163 2.62 -12.14 -18.58
C ASP A 163 2.07 -10.86 -19.20
N GLN A 164 0.86 -10.91 -19.74
CA GLN A 164 0.21 -9.75 -20.34
C GLN A 164 -0.16 -8.68 -19.30
N LEU A 165 -0.54 -9.09 -18.09
CA LEU A 165 -0.76 -8.16 -16.98
C LEU A 165 0.56 -7.50 -16.54
N ALA A 166 1.64 -8.28 -16.42
CA ALA A 166 2.95 -7.75 -16.05
C ALA A 166 3.42 -6.70 -17.08
N ASP A 167 3.25 -6.98 -18.37
CA ASP A 167 3.53 -6.03 -19.45
C ASP A 167 2.64 -4.78 -19.34
N HIS A 168 1.34 -4.96 -19.09
CA HIS A 168 0.38 -3.85 -18.95
C HIS A 168 0.73 -2.88 -17.81
N PHE A 169 1.22 -3.39 -16.68
CA PHE A 169 1.64 -2.57 -15.53
C PHE A 169 3.12 -2.16 -15.58
N GLY A 170 3.90 -2.68 -16.53
CA GLY A 170 5.33 -2.44 -16.66
C GLY A 170 6.12 -2.95 -15.44
N VAL A 171 5.83 -4.18 -15.00
CA VAL A 171 6.45 -4.86 -13.85
C VAL A 171 6.96 -6.25 -14.24
N SER A 172 7.70 -6.92 -13.37
CA SER A 172 8.08 -8.33 -13.60
C SER A 172 6.89 -9.26 -13.39
N GLN A 173 6.92 -10.44 -14.03
CA GLN A 173 5.89 -11.48 -13.82
C GLN A 173 5.82 -11.91 -12.35
N ALA A 174 6.97 -12.06 -11.68
CA ALA A 174 7.01 -12.39 -10.26
C ALA A 174 6.29 -11.35 -9.38
N ALA A 175 6.46 -10.05 -9.66
CA ALA A 175 5.74 -9.01 -8.94
C ALA A 175 4.23 -9.05 -9.22
N MET A 176 3.84 -9.37 -10.46
CA MET A 176 2.44 -9.54 -10.83
C MET A 176 1.80 -10.75 -10.11
N GLU A 177 2.49 -11.89 -10.04
CA GLU A 177 2.02 -13.09 -9.33
C GLU A 177 1.74 -12.80 -7.85
N ILE A 178 2.70 -12.17 -7.16
CA ILE A 178 2.52 -11.73 -5.77
C ILE A 178 1.29 -10.84 -5.64
N ARG A 179 1.10 -9.89 -6.56
CA ARG A 179 -0.04 -8.99 -6.50
C ARG A 179 -1.38 -9.67 -6.78
N LEU A 180 -1.42 -10.63 -7.69
CA LEU A 180 -2.61 -11.44 -7.95
C LEU A 180 -3.03 -12.22 -6.69
N ASP A 181 -2.07 -12.78 -5.96
CA ASP A 181 -2.29 -13.46 -4.68
C ASP A 181 -2.84 -12.50 -3.60
N GLU A 182 -2.21 -11.34 -3.44
CA GLU A 182 -2.63 -10.31 -2.47
C GLU A 182 -4.02 -9.74 -2.74
N THR A 183 -4.41 -9.69 -4.02
CA THR A 183 -5.72 -9.21 -4.44
C THR A 183 -6.78 -10.30 -4.50
N GLY A 184 -6.36 -11.57 -4.36
CA GLY A 184 -7.19 -12.76 -4.39
C GLY A 184 -7.61 -13.19 -5.80
N LEU A 185 -7.02 -12.63 -6.84
CA LEU A 185 -7.37 -12.90 -8.25
C LEU A 185 -6.78 -14.22 -8.77
N SER A 186 -5.71 -14.71 -8.16
CA SER A 186 -5.11 -16.02 -8.48
C SER A 186 -5.88 -17.21 -7.91
N ARG A 187 -6.84 -16.97 -7.01
CA ARG A 187 -7.56 -18.03 -6.31
C ARG A 187 -8.61 -18.65 -7.22
N ALA A 188 -8.61 -19.98 -7.31
CA ALA A 188 -9.62 -20.73 -8.07
C ALA A 188 -11.03 -20.61 -7.45
N PHE A 189 -11.10 -20.43 -6.13
CA PHE A 189 -12.34 -20.28 -5.39
C PHE A 189 -12.22 -19.14 -4.38
N ASP A 190 -13.30 -18.38 -4.24
CA ASP A 190 -13.42 -17.44 -3.14
C ASP A 190 -13.39 -18.23 -1.81
N PRO A 191 -12.61 -17.78 -0.82
CA PRO A 191 -12.69 -18.38 0.50
C PRO A 191 -14.11 -18.23 1.03
N GLU A 192 -14.66 -19.30 1.64
CA GLU A 192 -15.93 -19.20 2.34
C GLU A 192 -15.82 -18.03 3.33
N PRO A 193 -16.78 -17.08 3.31
CA PRO A 193 -16.70 -15.91 4.18
C PRO A 193 -16.59 -16.39 5.61
N GLN A 194 -15.41 -16.18 6.22
CA GLN A 194 -15.26 -16.46 7.64
C GLN A 194 -16.30 -15.62 8.37
N PRO A 195 -17.06 -16.21 9.33
CA PRO A 195 -18.02 -15.44 10.09
C PRO A 195 -17.28 -14.23 10.66
N PRO A 196 -17.77 -13.00 10.41
CA PRO A 196 -17.05 -11.82 10.85
C PRO A 196 -16.78 -11.97 12.33
N ARG A 197 -15.51 -11.83 12.77
CA ARG A 197 -15.22 -11.50 14.17
C ARG A 197 -16.19 -10.39 14.52
N ALA A 198 -17.02 -10.55 15.55
CA ALA A 198 -18.20 -9.71 15.81
C ALA A 198 -17.89 -8.20 15.76
N ARG A 199 -17.88 -7.61 14.55
CA ARG A 199 -17.41 -6.25 14.26
C ARG A 199 -18.56 -5.33 13.89
N CYS A 200 -19.71 -5.90 13.54
CA CYS A 200 -20.94 -5.15 13.32
C CYS A 200 -21.83 -5.32 14.56
N ALA A 201 -22.27 -4.21 15.13
CA ALA A 201 -23.28 -4.22 16.20
C ALA A 201 -24.59 -3.68 15.62
N ARG A 202 -25.66 -4.48 15.71
CA ARG A 202 -27.00 -4.06 15.27
C ARG A 202 -27.65 -3.23 16.37
N LEU A 203 -28.34 -2.17 15.96
CA LEU A 203 -29.13 -1.35 16.87
C LEU A 203 -30.21 -2.20 17.55
N VAL A 204 -30.30 -2.10 18.88
CA VAL A 204 -31.41 -2.65 19.65
C VAL A 204 -32.43 -1.55 19.86
N ARG A 205 -33.72 -1.84 19.65
CA ARG A 205 -34.79 -0.89 19.94
C ARG A 205 -34.74 -0.53 21.43
N THR A 206 -34.52 0.75 21.73
CA THR A 206 -34.58 1.29 23.09
C THR A 206 -35.82 2.16 23.25
N SER A 207 -36.35 2.19 24.47
CA SER A 207 -37.47 3.07 24.82
C SER A 207 -37.07 4.54 24.69
N PHE A 208 -38.05 5.40 24.46
CA PHE A 208 -37.84 6.85 24.36
C PHE A 208 -37.16 7.39 25.64
N GLY A 209 -36.11 8.21 25.48
CA GLY A 209 -35.32 8.76 26.58
C GLY A 209 -34.22 7.86 27.15
N GLN A 210 -34.06 6.63 26.65
CA GLN A 210 -32.98 5.72 27.09
C GLN A 210 -31.76 5.78 26.14
N PRO A 211 -30.52 5.61 26.67
CA PRO A 211 -29.31 5.54 25.85
C PRO A 211 -29.41 4.42 24.80
N GLN A 212 -28.89 4.71 23.60
CA GLN A 212 -28.90 3.78 22.49
C GLN A 212 -28.06 2.53 22.83
N ARG A 213 -28.60 1.33 22.55
CA ARG A 213 -27.93 0.06 22.82
C ARG A 213 -27.67 -0.70 21.53
N PHE A 214 -26.53 -1.38 21.46
CA PHE A 214 -26.14 -2.20 20.33
C PHE A 214 -25.93 -3.64 20.79
N ARG A 215 -26.22 -4.61 19.92
CA ARG A 215 -25.88 -6.03 20.12
C ARG A 215 -24.98 -6.49 18.99
N PRO A 216 -23.96 -7.32 19.26
CA PRO A 216 -23.18 -7.95 18.21
C PRO A 216 -24.10 -8.65 17.20
N ALA A 217 -23.99 -8.30 15.92
CA ALA A 217 -24.70 -8.96 14.85
C ALA A 217 -23.96 -10.24 14.49
N MET A 218 -24.48 -11.39 14.89
CA MET A 218 -24.05 -12.66 14.32
C MET A 218 -24.80 -12.85 12.99
N HIS A 219 -24.09 -12.82 11.87
CA HIS A 219 -24.67 -13.20 10.60
C HIS A 219 -24.82 -14.73 10.55
N ALA A 220 -26.06 -15.21 10.51
CA ALA A 220 -26.34 -16.58 10.10
C ALA A 220 -26.25 -16.62 8.57
N TYR A 221 -25.15 -17.17 8.04
CA TYR A 221 -25.08 -17.47 6.62
C TYR A 221 -25.96 -18.70 6.34
N VAL A 222 -26.92 -18.56 5.43
CA VAL A 222 -27.63 -19.70 4.85
C VAL A 222 -26.62 -20.44 3.97
N LYS A 223 -26.26 -21.67 4.34
CA LYS A 223 -25.49 -22.57 3.47
C LYS A 223 -26.32 -22.83 2.20
N ARG A 224 -25.96 -22.21 1.08
CA ARG A 224 -26.43 -22.67 -0.23
C ARG A 224 -25.49 -23.78 -0.68
N SER A 225 -26.02 -25.00 -0.68
CA SER A 225 -25.39 -26.14 -1.35
C SER A 225 -25.47 -25.89 -2.86
N TYR A 226 -24.33 -25.79 -3.53
CA TYR A 226 -24.29 -25.91 -4.97
C TYR A 226 -24.22 -27.42 -5.30
N VAL A 227 -25.21 -27.89 -6.07
CA VAL A 227 -25.26 -29.24 -6.66
C VAL A 227 -24.47 -29.22 -7.95
#